data_AF-A0AAW2KTW5-F1
#
_entry.id   AF-A0AAW2KTW5-F1
#
_cell.length_a   1.000
_cell.length_b   1.000
_cell.length_c   1.000
_cell.angle_alpha   90.00
_cell.angle_beta   90.00
_cell.angle_gamma   90.00
#
_symmetry.space_group_name_H-M   'P 1'
#
loop_
_entity.id
_entity.type
_entity.pdbx_description
1 polymer ?
#
loop_
_entity_poly.entity_id
_entity_poly.type
_entity_poly.pdbx_seq_one_letter_code
_entity_poly.pdbx_strand_id
1 'polypeptide(L)'
;MALEITQYLLSAQSPDAKVRNEAETTLSQFRDQNLSGFLLSLSVELANDGKPTESRRLAGIILKNSLDAKEAARKDHLVQQWVAIDISFKSQIKHSLLSTLGSSVREASHTAAQVLAKIASIEVPRKEWPELVGLLLANMTQPDKPASLKQATLETLGYVCEEISNEDLVQDEVNAVLTAVVQGMNVTEQNSEVRLAATRALYNALDFARTNFDNEMERNYIMKVICDAALAKETEIRQAAFECLVSIASTYYEVLEPYMPRIFELTSNAVKGDEEAVALQAVEFWSSICDEELEIQDYEVPESGDSSAPHSQFIQKALPTLVPMLLETLLKQDEEQDQEDGIWNLAMAGGTCLGLVARTVGDSIVPLVMPFVEINISKTDWRSREAATYAFGSILEGPSIEKLSPMVNAGLEFLLNAMHDENSHVKDTTAWTLSRIFELLHSPATGFSVITPANLQRILGVLLESIKDSPHVAEKVCGAIYFLAQGYEDAGPSSSLLTPYLPDILNSLITTAERTDGSDSKLRSSAYETLNEVVRCSNLSETSHIVSKLLPAIMSKLEQTLNLQIVSSDDREKQGDLQASLCGVLQVLIQKLSSADETKPIILQVADQIMLLF
;
A
#
# COMPACT_ATOMS: atom_id res chain seq x y z
N MET A 1 -16.32 -38.36 -23.76
CA MET A 1 -16.82 -38.96 -22.50
C MET A 1 -15.87 -38.50 -21.39
N ALA A 2 -16.39 -38.05 -20.26
CA ALA A 2 -15.57 -37.62 -19.13
C ALA A 2 -14.82 -38.82 -18.51
N LEU A 3 -13.57 -38.60 -18.13
CA LEU A 3 -12.72 -39.56 -17.42
C LEU A 3 -13.08 -39.56 -15.92
N GLU A 4 -12.95 -40.71 -15.27
CA GLU A 4 -13.09 -40.81 -13.81
C GLU A 4 -11.78 -40.39 -13.15
N ILE A 5 -11.77 -39.21 -12.51
CA ILE A 5 -10.55 -38.56 -11.99
C ILE A 5 -10.54 -38.39 -10.46
N THR A 6 -11.64 -38.69 -9.77
CA THR A 6 -11.82 -38.45 -8.33
C THR A 6 -10.66 -38.96 -7.47
N GLN A 7 -10.26 -40.21 -7.66
CA GLN A 7 -9.24 -40.83 -6.81
C GLN A 7 -7.87 -40.16 -6.97
N TYR A 8 -7.54 -39.71 -8.18
CA TYR A 8 -6.28 -39.01 -8.46
C TYR A 8 -6.28 -37.61 -7.83
N LEU A 9 -7.41 -36.90 -7.88
CA LEU A 9 -7.56 -35.59 -7.24
C LEU A 9 -7.47 -35.69 -5.70
N LEU A 10 -8.02 -36.74 -5.11
CA LEU A 10 -7.87 -36.99 -3.68
C LEU A 10 -6.42 -37.35 -3.32
N SER A 11 -5.78 -38.23 -4.10
CA SER A 11 -4.37 -38.61 -3.88
C SER A 11 -3.39 -37.43 -4.05
N ALA A 12 -3.69 -36.48 -4.94
CA ALA A 12 -2.91 -35.26 -5.13
C ALA A 12 -2.96 -34.31 -3.91
N GLN A 13 -3.86 -34.54 -2.95
CA GLN A 13 -3.95 -33.78 -1.70
C GLN A 13 -3.33 -34.54 -0.52
N SER A 14 -2.67 -35.68 -0.76
CA SER A 14 -2.07 -36.49 0.28
C SER A 14 -0.91 -35.77 0.99
N PRO A 15 -0.77 -35.92 2.32
CA PRO A 15 0.42 -35.48 3.05
C PRO A 15 1.66 -36.29 2.66
N ASP A 16 1.50 -37.50 2.14
CA ASP A 16 2.61 -38.32 1.61
C ASP A 16 3.05 -37.78 0.25
N ALA A 17 4.27 -37.24 0.20
CA ALA A 17 4.87 -36.68 -1.01
C ALA A 17 4.94 -37.68 -2.16
N LYS A 18 5.14 -38.98 -1.90
CA LYS A 18 5.20 -39.99 -2.95
C LYS A 18 3.83 -40.17 -3.62
N VAL A 19 2.78 -40.35 -2.81
CA VAL A 19 1.40 -40.51 -3.29
C VAL A 19 0.95 -39.28 -4.05
N ARG A 20 1.27 -38.08 -3.53
CA ARG A 20 0.95 -36.81 -4.18
C ARG A 20 1.65 -36.66 -5.54
N ASN A 21 2.97 -36.87 -5.60
CA ASN A 21 3.74 -36.71 -6.84
C ASN A 21 3.31 -37.72 -7.93
N GLU A 22 2.98 -38.96 -7.54
CA GLU A 22 2.45 -39.97 -8.48
C GLU A 22 1.09 -39.54 -9.06
N ALA A 23 0.20 -38.99 -8.22
CA ALA A 23 -1.10 -38.49 -8.66
C ALA A 23 -0.98 -37.26 -9.58
N GLU A 24 -0.13 -36.28 -9.22
CA GLU A 24 0.15 -35.09 -10.04
C GLU A 24 0.75 -35.46 -11.41
N THR A 25 1.64 -36.46 -11.43
CA THR A 25 2.20 -36.99 -12.68
C THR A 25 1.12 -37.62 -13.55
N THR A 26 0.22 -38.40 -12.95
CA THR A 26 -0.89 -39.04 -13.69
C THR A 26 -1.86 -38.00 -14.25
N LEU A 27 -2.23 -36.98 -13.46
CA LEU A 27 -3.09 -35.88 -13.91
C LEU A 27 -2.44 -35.11 -15.08
N SER A 28 -1.12 -34.88 -15.01
CA SER A 28 -0.36 -34.27 -16.10
C SER A 28 -0.38 -35.13 -17.36
N GLN A 29 -0.23 -36.46 -17.23
CA GLN A 29 -0.33 -37.38 -18.37
C GLN A 29 -1.71 -37.34 -19.03
N PHE A 30 -2.81 -37.27 -18.25
CA PHE A 30 -4.15 -37.14 -18.83
C PHE A 30 -4.33 -35.84 -19.62
N ARG A 31 -3.82 -34.73 -19.08
CA ARG A 31 -3.81 -33.43 -19.76
C ARG A 31 -3.05 -33.50 -21.08
N ASP A 32 -1.85 -34.07 -21.06
CA ASP A 32 -0.96 -34.09 -22.23
C ASP A 32 -1.46 -35.06 -23.33
N GLN A 33 -2.21 -36.11 -22.96
CA GLN A 33 -2.81 -37.06 -23.90
C GLN A 33 -4.08 -36.51 -24.59
N ASN A 34 -4.96 -35.86 -23.84
CA ASN A 34 -6.20 -35.30 -24.37
C ASN A 34 -6.67 -34.12 -23.53
N LEU A 35 -6.15 -32.94 -23.84
CA LEU A 35 -6.47 -31.71 -23.13
C LEU A 35 -7.98 -31.44 -23.07
N SER A 36 -8.68 -31.47 -24.22
CA SER A 36 -10.13 -31.19 -24.29
C SER A 36 -10.95 -32.14 -23.41
N GLY A 37 -10.63 -33.44 -23.45
CA GLY A 37 -11.28 -34.44 -22.61
C GLY A 37 -10.96 -34.27 -21.13
N PHE A 38 -9.71 -33.91 -20.81
CA PHE A 38 -9.28 -33.67 -19.43
C PHE A 38 -9.98 -32.45 -18.82
N LEU A 39 -10.01 -31.31 -19.50
CA LEU A 39 -10.71 -30.11 -19.01
C LEU A 39 -12.20 -30.34 -18.83
N LEU A 40 -12.84 -31.07 -19.76
CA LEU A 40 -14.23 -31.49 -19.60
C LEU A 40 -14.42 -32.34 -18.36
N SER A 41 -13.52 -33.30 -18.11
CA SER A 41 -13.60 -34.17 -16.92
C SER A 41 -13.48 -33.38 -15.62
N LEU A 42 -12.60 -32.38 -15.56
CA LEU A 42 -12.49 -31.46 -14.41
C LEU A 42 -13.79 -30.66 -14.20
N SER A 43 -14.40 -30.15 -15.27
CA SER A 43 -15.65 -29.39 -15.17
C SER A 43 -16.83 -30.25 -14.70
N VAL A 44 -16.88 -31.52 -15.13
CA VAL A 44 -17.93 -32.48 -14.72
C VAL A 44 -17.73 -32.93 -13.27
N GLU A 45 -16.48 -33.16 -12.85
CA GLU A 45 -16.16 -33.47 -11.45
C GLU A 45 -16.60 -32.32 -10.54
N LEU A 46 -16.23 -31.08 -10.88
CA LEU A 46 -16.63 -29.87 -10.15
C LEU A 46 -18.15 -29.70 -10.08
N ALA A 47 -18.89 -29.98 -11.17
CA ALA A 47 -20.34 -29.81 -11.22
C ALA A 47 -21.15 -30.88 -10.45
N ASN A 48 -20.54 -31.99 -10.07
CA ASN A 48 -21.26 -33.11 -9.48
C ASN A 48 -21.36 -33.03 -7.95
N ASP A 49 -22.54 -32.68 -7.43
CA ASP A 49 -22.82 -32.59 -5.98
C ASP A 49 -22.67 -33.92 -5.22
N GLY A 50 -22.61 -35.06 -5.91
CA GLY A 50 -22.34 -36.36 -5.30
C GLY A 50 -20.85 -36.68 -5.09
N LYS A 51 -19.93 -35.84 -5.60
CA LYS A 51 -18.48 -36.04 -5.47
C LYS A 51 -17.93 -35.36 -4.20
N PRO A 52 -16.81 -35.85 -3.63
CA PRO A 52 -16.17 -35.23 -2.46
C PRO A 52 -15.80 -33.77 -2.71
N THR A 53 -16.06 -32.90 -1.74
CA THR A 53 -15.84 -31.46 -1.85
C THR A 53 -14.40 -31.09 -2.18
N GLU A 54 -13.44 -31.80 -1.59
CA GLU A 54 -12.00 -31.62 -1.81
C GLU A 54 -11.60 -31.96 -3.24
N SER A 55 -12.22 -33.00 -3.83
CA SER A 55 -12.01 -33.38 -5.24
C SER A 55 -12.55 -32.30 -6.16
N ARG A 56 -13.78 -31.84 -5.91
CA ARG A 56 -14.43 -30.78 -6.70
C ARG A 56 -13.62 -29.49 -6.69
N ARG A 57 -13.20 -29.04 -5.50
CA ARG A 57 -12.38 -27.83 -5.33
C ARG A 57 -11.07 -27.95 -6.10
N LEU A 58 -10.34 -29.06 -5.96
CA LEU A 58 -9.09 -29.25 -6.69
C LEU A 58 -9.31 -29.33 -8.20
N ALA A 59 -10.38 -29.99 -8.66
CA ALA A 59 -10.71 -30.05 -10.08
C ALA A 59 -10.87 -28.65 -10.68
N GLY A 60 -11.60 -27.78 -9.99
CA GLY A 60 -11.76 -26.39 -10.40
C GLY A 60 -10.47 -25.57 -10.34
N ILE A 61 -9.61 -25.77 -9.33
CA ILE A 61 -8.30 -25.12 -9.25
C ILE A 61 -7.40 -25.54 -10.42
N ILE A 62 -7.35 -26.84 -10.75
CA ILE A 62 -6.56 -27.33 -11.89
C ILE A 62 -7.12 -26.78 -13.20
N LEU A 63 -8.45 -26.72 -13.34
CA LEU A 63 -9.10 -26.13 -14.52
C LEU A 63 -8.75 -24.65 -14.66
N LYS A 64 -8.83 -23.87 -13.58
CA LYS A 64 -8.42 -22.45 -13.54
C LYS A 64 -6.95 -22.28 -13.95
N ASN A 65 -6.06 -23.08 -13.36
CA ASN A 65 -4.62 -23.03 -13.65
C ASN A 65 -4.26 -23.54 -15.07
N SER A 66 -5.22 -24.12 -15.79
CA SER A 66 -5.07 -24.47 -17.21
C SER A 66 -5.47 -23.32 -18.14
N LEU A 67 -5.97 -22.20 -17.60
CA LEU A 67 -6.41 -21.02 -18.33
C LEU A 67 -5.54 -19.79 -18.06
N ASP A 68 -4.81 -19.78 -16.94
CA ASP A 68 -4.08 -18.60 -16.48
C ASP A 68 -2.72 -18.94 -15.83
N ALA A 69 -1.80 -17.98 -15.88
CA ALA A 69 -0.48 -18.07 -15.26
C ALA A 69 0.07 -16.67 -14.91
N LYS A 70 0.88 -16.59 -13.86
CA LYS A 70 1.59 -15.36 -13.49
C LYS A 70 2.60 -14.91 -14.55
N GLU A 71 3.20 -15.86 -15.25
CA GLU A 71 4.17 -15.60 -16.31
C GLU A 71 3.45 -15.38 -17.64
N ALA A 72 3.66 -14.21 -18.26
CA ALA A 72 2.96 -13.79 -19.48
C ALA A 72 3.10 -14.80 -20.64
N ALA A 73 4.32 -15.28 -20.92
CA ALA A 73 4.55 -16.24 -22.01
C ALA A 73 3.80 -17.58 -21.78
N ARG A 74 3.72 -18.02 -20.53
CA ARG A 74 2.95 -19.22 -20.16
C ARG A 74 1.46 -18.96 -20.27
N LYS A 75 0.97 -17.80 -19.84
CA LYS A 75 -0.43 -17.39 -19.98
C LYS A 75 -0.85 -17.40 -21.45
N ASP A 76 -0.07 -16.79 -22.33
CA ASP A 76 -0.34 -16.77 -23.77
C ASP A 76 -0.44 -18.18 -24.36
N HIS A 77 0.45 -19.08 -23.94
CA HIS A 77 0.40 -20.48 -24.37
C HIS A 77 -0.89 -21.18 -23.92
N LEU A 78 -1.29 -21.01 -22.66
CA LEU A 78 -2.54 -21.60 -22.12
C LEU A 78 -3.78 -21.02 -22.82
N VAL A 79 -3.79 -19.71 -23.09
CA VAL A 79 -4.86 -19.06 -23.85
C VAL A 79 -4.97 -19.65 -25.26
N GLN A 80 -3.84 -19.83 -25.96
CA GLN A 80 -3.84 -20.46 -27.29
C GLN A 80 -4.35 -21.90 -27.23
N GLN A 81 -3.98 -22.66 -26.20
CA GLN A 81 -4.48 -24.02 -25.99
C GLN A 81 -6.00 -24.03 -25.81
N TRP A 82 -6.55 -23.15 -24.97
CA TRP A 82 -8.00 -23.03 -24.79
C TRP A 82 -8.70 -22.68 -26.10
N VAL A 83 -8.20 -21.68 -26.83
CA VAL A 83 -8.79 -21.23 -28.09
C VAL A 83 -8.88 -22.37 -29.11
N ALA A 84 -7.86 -23.24 -29.16
CA ALA A 84 -7.80 -24.39 -30.06
C ALA A 84 -8.75 -25.55 -29.69
N ILE A 85 -9.38 -25.53 -28.50
CA ILE A 85 -10.35 -26.56 -28.10
C ILE A 85 -11.61 -26.46 -28.97
N ASP A 86 -12.12 -27.62 -29.38
CA ASP A 86 -13.36 -27.73 -30.14
C ASP A 86 -14.57 -27.11 -29.39
N ILE A 87 -15.41 -26.41 -30.16
CA ILE A 87 -16.55 -25.64 -29.66
C ILE A 87 -17.52 -26.52 -28.84
N SER A 88 -17.69 -27.80 -29.19
CA SER A 88 -18.55 -28.73 -28.44
C SER A 88 -18.03 -28.96 -27.02
N PHE A 89 -16.71 -29.11 -26.85
CA PHE A 89 -16.10 -29.26 -25.53
C PHE A 89 -16.19 -27.98 -24.73
N LYS A 90 -15.86 -26.83 -25.33
CA LYS A 90 -16.02 -25.51 -24.69
C LYS A 90 -17.45 -25.32 -24.19
N SER A 91 -18.45 -25.58 -25.04
CA SER A 91 -19.86 -25.45 -24.67
C SER A 91 -20.26 -26.34 -23.49
N GLN A 92 -19.79 -27.59 -23.43
CA GLN A 92 -20.08 -28.50 -22.33
C GLN A 92 -19.40 -28.07 -21.02
N ILE A 93 -18.15 -27.61 -21.09
CA ILE A 93 -17.42 -27.07 -19.95
C ILE A 93 -18.15 -25.85 -19.39
N LYS A 94 -18.46 -24.87 -20.26
CA LYS A 94 -19.19 -23.65 -19.89
C LYS A 94 -20.55 -23.96 -19.27
N HIS A 95 -21.31 -24.90 -19.83
CA HIS A 95 -22.59 -25.33 -19.26
C HIS A 95 -22.44 -25.98 -17.88
N SER A 96 -21.45 -26.86 -17.71
CA SER A 96 -21.18 -27.53 -16.42
C SER A 96 -20.83 -26.50 -15.35
N LEU A 97 -19.97 -25.54 -15.67
CA LEU A 97 -19.58 -24.46 -14.75
C LEU A 97 -20.75 -23.55 -14.38
N LEU A 98 -21.54 -23.10 -15.36
CA LEU A 98 -22.75 -22.29 -15.11
C LEU A 98 -23.75 -23.02 -14.22
N SER A 99 -23.93 -24.33 -14.40
CA SER A 99 -24.80 -25.13 -13.53
C SER A 99 -24.25 -25.26 -12.11
N THR A 100 -22.92 -25.26 -11.95
CA THR A 100 -22.24 -25.38 -10.65
C THR A 100 -22.44 -24.15 -9.76
N LEU A 101 -22.71 -22.98 -10.35
CA LEU A 101 -23.08 -21.79 -9.58
C LEU A 101 -24.31 -22.02 -8.68
N GLY A 102 -25.19 -22.96 -9.05
CA GLY A 102 -26.35 -23.36 -8.26
C GLY A 102 -26.10 -24.46 -7.24
N SER A 103 -24.85 -24.90 -7.07
CA SER A 103 -24.50 -25.97 -6.13
C SER A 103 -24.86 -25.59 -4.68
N SER A 104 -25.21 -26.60 -3.88
CA SER A 104 -25.38 -26.44 -2.43
C SER A 104 -24.04 -26.28 -1.68
N VAL A 105 -22.91 -26.55 -2.34
CA VAL A 105 -21.56 -26.48 -1.76
C VAL A 105 -20.90 -25.16 -2.16
N ARG A 106 -20.76 -24.23 -1.21
CA ARG A 106 -20.21 -22.87 -1.43
C ARG A 106 -18.84 -22.89 -2.11
N GLU A 107 -17.94 -23.77 -1.68
CA GLU A 107 -16.59 -23.91 -2.24
C GLU A 107 -16.60 -24.30 -3.72
N ALA A 108 -17.56 -25.13 -4.14
CA ALA A 108 -17.70 -25.52 -5.54
C ALA A 108 -18.25 -24.36 -6.38
N SER A 109 -19.30 -23.68 -5.91
CA SER A 109 -19.86 -22.51 -6.60
C SER A 109 -18.85 -21.37 -6.74
N HIS A 110 -18.09 -21.08 -5.68
CA HIS A 110 -17.04 -20.07 -5.67
C HIS A 110 -15.91 -20.43 -6.64
N THR A 111 -15.45 -21.68 -6.63
CA THR A 111 -14.43 -22.15 -7.57
C THR A 111 -14.91 -22.06 -9.02
N ALA A 112 -16.18 -22.40 -9.28
CA ALA A 112 -16.78 -22.27 -10.59
C ALA A 112 -16.85 -20.81 -11.06
N ALA A 113 -17.19 -19.87 -10.18
CA ALA A 113 -17.17 -18.43 -10.47
C ALA A 113 -15.79 -17.95 -10.93
N GLN A 114 -14.72 -18.36 -10.25
CA GLN A 114 -13.34 -18.03 -10.64
C GLN A 114 -12.96 -18.63 -12.00
N VAL A 115 -13.33 -19.88 -12.27
CA VAL A 115 -13.05 -20.51 -13.58
C VAL A 115 -13.83 -19.81 -14.70
N LEU A 116 -15.09 -19.46 -14.46
CA LEU A 116 -15.92 -18.72 -15.42
C LEU A 116 -15.28 -17.37 -15.77
N ALA A 117 -14.77 -16.63 -14.80
CA ALA A 117 -14.07 -15.37 -15.04
C ALA A 117 -12.80 -15.56 -15.89
N LYS A 118 -12.01 -16.61 -15.64
CA LYS A 118 -10.85 -16.93 -16.49
C LYS A 118 -11.20 -17.36 -17.92
N ILE A 119 -12.35 -18.01 -18.12
CA ILE A 119 -12.85 -18.28 -19.47
C ILE A 119 -13.33 -16.97 -20.11
N ALA A 120 -14.02 -16.12 -19.35
CA ALA A 120 -14.53 -14.84 -19.82
C ALA A 120 -13.41 -13.92 -20.31
N SER A 121 -12.28 -13.84 -19.60
CA SER A 121 -11.12 -13.04 -20.05
C SER A 121 -10.45 -13.54 -21.32
N ILE A 122 -10.80 -14.75 -21.76
CA ILE A 122 -10.31 -15.31 -23.02
C ILE A 122 -11.34 -15.13 -24.15
N GLU A 123 -12.62 -15.33 -23.86
CA GLU A 123 -13.70 -15.41 -24.86
C GLU A 123 -14.49 -14.11 -25.05
N VAL A 124 -14.65 -13.28 -24.01
CA VAL A 124 -15.38 -12.00 -24.10
C VAL A 124 -14.66 -10.99 -25.00
N PRO A 125 -13.33 -10.74 -24.87
CA PRO A 125 -12.61 -9.87 -25.81
C PRO A 125 -12.69 -10.36 -27.26
N ARG A 126 -12.79 -11.68 -27.44
CA ARG A 126 -12.93 -12.35 -28.75
C ARG A 126 -14.36 -12.41 -29.28
N LYS A 127 -15.36 -11.97 -28.50
CA LYS A 127 -16.79 -12.10 -28.81
C LYS A 127 -17.24 -13.55 -29.06
N GLU A 128 -16.58 -14.51 -28.43
CA GLU A 128 -16.87 -15.96 -28.52
C GLU A 128 -17.92 -16.43 -27.49
N TRP A 129 -18.30 -15.56 -26.53
CA TRP A 129 -19.32 -15.86 -25.52
C TRP A 129 -20.25 -14.67 -25.22
N PRO A 130 -21.01 -14.18 -26.21
CA PRO A 130 -21.89 -13.00 -26.03
C PRO A 130 -23.06 -13.26 -25.06
N GLU A 131 -23.43 -14.51 -24.79
CA GLU A 131 -24.57 -14.81 -23.92
C GLU A 131 -24.24 -14.76 -22.42
N LEU A 132 -22.95 -14.66 -22.04
CA LEU A 132 -22.51 -14.78 -20.65
C LEU A 132 -23.24 -13.83 -19.70
N VAL A 133 -23.22 -12.53 -20.01
CA VAL A 133 -23.83 -11.49 -19.15
C VAL A 133 -25.35 -11.70 -19.05
N GLY A 134 -26.01 -12.01 -20.17
CA GLY A 134 -27.44 -12.28 -20.20
C GLY A 134 -27.84 -13.51 -19.36
N LEU A 135 -27.03 -14.57 -19.39
CA LEU A 135 -27.25 -15.78 -18.58
C LEU A 135 -27.10 -15.50 -17.09
N LEU A 136 -26.09 -14.71 -16.69
CA LEU A 136 -25.88 -14.32 -15.29
C LEU A 136 -27.01 -13.40 -14.81
N LEU A 137 -27.43 -12.41 -15.62
CA LEU A 137 -28.56 -11.53 -15.28
C LEU A 137 -29.88 -12.31 -15.07
N ALA A 138 -30.11 -13.38 -15.84
CA ALA A 138 -31.29 -14.24 -15.67
C ALA A 138 -31.36 -14.91 -14.29
N ASN A 139 -30.23 -15.18 -13.64
CA ASN A 139 -30.20 -15.74 -12.28
C ASN A 139 -30.62 -14.72 -11.22
N MET A 140 -30.44 -13.42 -11.48
CA MET A 140 -30.78 -12.33 -10.54
C MET A 140 -32.24 -11.88 -10.65
N THR A 141 -32.79 -11.89 -11.87
CA THR A 141 -34.11 -11.30 -12.16
C THR A 141 -35.27 -12.26 -11.89
N GLN A 142 -35.03 -13.57 -11.81
CA GLN A 142 -36.07 -14.56 -11.56
C GLN A 142 -36.39 -14.68 -10.05
N PRO A 143 -37.67 -14.56 -9.62
CA PRO A 143 -38.04 -14.45 -8.21
C PRO A 143 -37.78 -15.72 -7.39
N ASP A 144 -37.80 -16.90 -8.01
CA ASP A 144 -37.70 -18.20 -7.32
C ASP A 144 -36.26 -18.72 -7.20
N LYS A 145 -35.25 -17.91 -7.54
CA LYS A 145 -33.85 -18.35 -7.49
C LYS A 145 -33.29 -18.29 -6.05
N PRO A 146 -32.57 -19.33 -5.61
CA PRO A 146 -32.02 -19.38 -4.26
C PRO A 146 -30.95 -18.30 -4.05
N ALA A 147 -30.83 -17.81 -2.82
CA ALA A 147 -29.86 -16.78 -2.47
C ALA A 147 -28.41 -17.20 -2.77
N SER A 148 -28.07 -18.49 -2.60
CA SER A 148 -26.74 -19.01 -2.94
C SER A 148 -26.39 -18.84 -4.41
N LEU A 149 -27.34 -19.07 -5.33
CA LEU A 149 -27.13 -18.88 -6.75
C LEU A 149 -26.98 -17.39 -7.10
N LYS A 150 -27.79 -16.52 -6.49
CA LYS A 150 -27.66 -15.07 -6.67
C LYS A 150 -26.28 -14.58 -6.22
N GLN A 151 -25.85 -15.02 -5.04
CA GLN A 151 -24.52 -14.72 -4.50
C GLN A 151 -23.41 -15.18 -5.46
N ALA A 152 -23.41 -16.45 -5.86
CA ALA A 152 -22.39 -16.98 -6.77
C ALA A 152 -22.41 -16.29 -8.16
N THR A 153 -23.59 -15.85 -8.61
CA THR A 153 -23.75 -15.07 -9.84
C THR A 153 -23.09 -13.70 -9.71
N LEU A 154 -23.31 -12.99 -8.61
CA LEU A 154 -22.71 -11.68 -8.35
C LEU A 154 -21.19 -11.79 -8.16
N GLU A 155 -20.70 -12.81 -7.44
CA GLU A 155 -19.27 -13.11 -7.35
C GLU A 155 -18.67 -13.34 -8.75
N THR A 156 -19.37 -14.10 -9.60
CA THR A 156 -18.93 -14.33 -10.99
C THR A 156 -18.87 -13.02 -11.78
N LEU A 157 -19.89 -12.16 -11.68
CA LEU A 157 -19.90 -10.85 -12.35
C LEU A 157 -18.75 -9.97 -11.89
N GLY A 158 -18.49 -9.91 -10.57
CA GLY A 158 -17.36 -9.17 -10.01
C GLY A 158 -16.02 -9.66 -10.53
N TYR A 159 -15.79 -10.98 -10.56
CA TYR A 159 -14.55 -11.56 -11.11
C TYR A 159 -14.43 -11.37 -12.61
N VAL A 160 -15.53 -11.41 -13.36
CA VAL A 160 -15.49 -11.11 -14.79
C VAL A 160 -15.04 -9.66 -15.01
N CYS A 161 -15.57 -8.69 -14.27
CA CYS A 161 -15.19 -7.29 -14.39
C CYS A 161 -13.73 -7.04 -13.99
N GLU A 162 -13.20 -7.78 -13.00
CA GLU A 162 -11.79 -7.71 -12.60
C GLU A 162 -10.83 -8.24 -13.69
N GLU A 163 -11.30 -9.19 -14.52
CA GLU A 163 -10.44 -9.93 -15.44
C GLU A 163 -10.47 -9.41 -16.90
N ILE A 164 -11.40 -8.52 -17.24
CA ILE A 164 -11.58 -7.98 -18.61
C ILE A 164 -11.38 -6.46 -18.64
N SER A 165 -11.11 -5.92 -19.82
CA SER A 165 -11.05 -4.46 -20.04
C SER A 165 -12.45 -3.86 -20.14
N ASN A 166 -12.61 -2.59 -19.77
CA ASN A 166 -13.85 -1.84 -19.95
C ASN A 166 -14.29 -1.71 -21.42
N GLU A 167 -13.37 -1.90 -22.37
CA GLU A 167 -13.64 -1.93 -23.81
C GLU A 167 -14.23 -3.28 -24.30
N ASP A 168 -14.13 -4.34 -23.48
CA ASP A 168 -14.51 -5.69 -23.89
C ASP A 168 -16.03 -5.92 -23.86
N LEU A 169 -16.78 -5.08 -23.13
CA LEU A 169 -18.24 -5.13 -23.05
C LEU A 169 -18.87 -3.99 -23.85
N VAL A 170 -20.00 -4.26 -24.51
CA VAL A 170 -20.81 -3.19 -25.09
C VAL A 170 -21.70 -2.54 -24.01
N GLN A 171 -22.15 -1.31 -24.25
CA GLN A 171 -22.92 -0.55 -23.25
C GLN A 171 -24.17 -1.30 -22.73
N ASP A 172 -24.86 -2.05 -23.58
CA ASP A 172 -26.03 -2.85 -23.15
C ASP A 172 -25.64 -3.97 -22.16
N GLU A 173 -24.45 -4.54 -22.31
CA GLU A 173 -23.91 -5.55 -21.39
C GLU A 173 -23.50 -4.89 -20.07
N VAL A 174 -22.85 -3.73 -20.11
CA VAL A 174 -22.52 -2.94 -18.90
C VAL A 174 -23.80 -2.59 -18.12
N ASN A 175 -24.83 -2.10 -18.81
CA ASN A 175 -26.13 -1.78 -18.21
C ASN A 175 -26.76 -3.02 -17.55
N ALA A 176 -26.63 -4.19 -18.16
CA ALA A 176 -27.11 -5.46 -17.62
C ALA A 176 -26.33 -5.87 -16.35
N VAL A 177 -25.00 -5.73 -16.34
CA VAL A 177 -24.16 -5.97 -15.17
C VAL A 177 -24.57 -5.04 -14.02
N LEU A 178 -24.64 -3.73 -14.26
CA LEU A 178 -25.01 -2.75 -13.25
C LEU A 178 -26.44 -2.99 -12.72
N THR A 179 -27.37 -3.37 -13.59
CA THR A 179 -28.74 -3.73 -13.17
C THR A 179 -28.73 -4.91 -12.20
N ALA A 180 -28.01 -5.99 -12.52
CA ALA A 180 -27.89 -7.18 -11.66
C ALA A 180 -27.28 -6.83 -10.30
N VAL A 181 -26.20 -6.05 -10.31
CA VAL A 181 -25.45 -5.64 -9.13
C VAL A 181 -26.29 -4.72 -8.24
N VAL A 182 -26.85 -3.65 -8.78
CA VAL A 182 -27.64 -2.69 -8.00
C VAL A 182 -28.94 -3.33 -7.47
N GLN A 183 -29.53 -4.28 -8.20
CA GLN A 183 -30.64 -5.09 -7.68
C GLN A 183 -30.22 -5.93 -6.47
N GLY A 184 -29.03 -6.56 -6.52
CA GLY A 184 -28.49 -7.36 -5.41
C GLY A 184 -28.13 -6.55 -4.17
N MET A 185 -27.73 -5.28 -4.34
CA MET A 185 -27.41 -4.36 -3.23
C MET A 185 -28.64 -3.80 -2.52
N ASN A 186 -29.79 -3.79 -3.20
CA ASN A 186 -31.00 -3.13 -2.73
C ASN A 186 -31.40 -3.60 -1.32
N VAL A 187 -31.82 -2.66 -0.46
CA VAL A 187 -32.29 -2.92 0.91
C VAL A 187 -33.46 -3.89 1.01
N THR A 188 -34.20 -4.13 -0.09
CA THR A 188 -35.24 -5.16 -0.13
C THR A 188 -34.70 -6.59 -0.15
N GLU A 189 -33.46 -6.80 -0.58
CA GLU A 189 -32.80 -8.11 -0.53
C GLU A 189 -32.45 -8.44 0.93
N GLN A 190 -33.02 -9.53 1.44
CA GLN A 190 -32.93 -9.88 2.86
C GLN A 190 -31.65 -10.65 3.20
N ASN A 191 -30.99 -11.22 2.19
CA ASN A 191 -29.77 -11.99 2.38
C ASN A 191 -28.53 -11.08 2.39
N SER A 192 -27.83 -11.00 3.53
CA SER A 192 -26.63 -10.19 3.69
C SER A 192 -25.47 -10.62 2.78
N GLU A 193 -25.31 -11.92 2.53
CA GLU A 193 -24.24 -12.43 1.65
C GLU A 193 -24.47 -12.02 0.19
N VAL A 194 -25.74 -12.00 -0.26
CA VAL A 194 -26.10 -11.50 -1.60
C VAL A 194 -25.80 -10.01 -1.71
N ARG A 195 -26.18 -9.21 -0.70
CA ARG A 195 -25.89 -7.77 -0.67
C ARG A 195 -24.40 -7.49 -0.63
N LEU A 196 -23.63 -8.26 0.13
CA LEU A 196 -22.17 -8.14 0.20
C LEU A 196 -21.52 -8.48 -1.14
N ALA A 197 -21.88 -9.62 -1.74
CA ALA A 197 -21.37 -10.03 -3.05
C ALA A 197 -21.71 -9.00 -4.13
N ALA A 198 -22.91 -8.42 -4.07
CA ALA A 198 -23.31 -7.35 -4.99
C ALA A 198 -22.47 -6.08 -4.78
N THR A 199 -22.24 -5.66 -3.53
CA THR A 199 -21.46 -4.46 -3.23
C THR A 199 -20.01 -4.61 -3.71
N ARG A 200 -19.39 -5.77 -3.50
CA ARG A 200 -18.05 -6.09 -4.04
C ARG A 200 -18.03 -6.18 -5.56
N ALA A 201 -19.07 -6.74 -6.17
CA ALA A 201 -19.20 -6.77 -7.62
C ALA A 201 -19.36 -5.37 -8.22
N LEU A 202 -20.01 -4.43 -7.50
CA LEU A 202 -20.10 -3.04 -7.94
C LEU A 202 -18.73 -2.40 -8.00
N TYR A 203 -17.91 -2.56 -6.95
CA TYR A 203 -16.55 -2.03 -6.92
C TYR A 203 -15.77 -2.40 -8.19
N ASN A 204 -15.74 -3.69 -8.56
CA ASN A 204 -15.06 -4.14 -9.78
C ASN A 204 -15.74 -3.64 -11.08
N ALA A 205 -17.05 -3.34 -11.05
CA ALA A 205 -17.80 -2.88 -12.21
C ALA A 205 -17.72 -1.35 -12.42
N LEU A 206 -17.16 -0.59 -11.46
CA LEU A 206 -17.09 0.87 -11.54
C LEU A 206 -16.28 1.34 -12.74
N ASP A 207 -15.22 0.64 -13.14
CA ASP A 207 -14.39 1.02 -14.31
C ASP A 207 -15.14 0.95 -15.66
N PHE A 208 -16.27 0.25 -15.69
CA PHE A 208 -17.13 0.10 -16.86
C PHE A 208 -18.25 1.15 -16.89
N ALA A 209 -18.53 1.80 -15.76
CA ALA A 209 -19.75 2.58 -15.54
C ALA A 209 -19.67 4.03 -16.04
N ARG A 210 -18.68 4.40 -16.87
CA ARG A 210 -18.45 5.80 -17.27
C ARG A 210 -19.68 6.46 -17.89
N THR A 211 -20.27 5.82 -18.91
CA THR A 211 -21.50 6.31 -19.56
C THR A 211 -22.68 6.40 -18.57
N ASN A 212 -22.74 5.49 -17.60
CA ASN A 212 -23.79 5.48 -16.59
C ASN A 212 -23.60 6.61 -15.57
N PHE A 213 -22.36 6.94 -15.21
CA PHE A 213 -22.02 8.09 -14.39
C PHE A 213 -22.23 9.41 -15.14
N ASP A 214 -22.11 9.46 -16.47
CA ASP A 214 -22.48 10.66 -17.25
C ASP A 214 -24.00 10.90 -17.24
N ASN A 215 -24.81 9.84 -17.13
CA ASN A 215 -26.26 9.95 -17.01
C ASN A 215 -26.70 10.23 -15.56
N GLU A 216 -27.18 11.45 -15.32
CA GLU A 216 -27.58 11.90 -13.98
C GLU A 216 -28.58 10.98 -13.28
N MET A 217 -29.56 10.40 -13.98
CA MET A 217 -30.55 9.52 -13.35
C MET A 217 -29.93 8.21 -12.87
N GLU A 218 -29.04 7.63 -13.68
CA GLU A 218 -28.36 6.38 -13.36
C GLU A 218 -27.31 6.60 -12.26
N ARG A 219 -26.50 7.65 -12.39
CA ARG A 219 -25.56 8.09 -11.35
C ARG A 219 -26.25 8.31 -10.02
N ASN A 220 -27.37 9.04 -9.99
CA ASN A 220 -28.14 9.28 -8.77
C ASN A 220 -28.61 7.97 -8.12
N TYR A 221 -29.00 6.98 -8.93
CA TYR A 221 -29.46 5.70 -8.42
C TYR A 221 -28.31 4.86 -7.86
N ILE A 222 -27.18 4.79 -8.56
CA ILE A 222 -25.96 4.10 -8.10
C ILE A 222 -25.48 4.71 -6.77
N MET A 223 -25.30 6.05 -6.73
CA MET A 223 -24.86 6.76 -5.53
C MET A 223 -25.79 6.54 -4.35
N LYS A 224 -27.11 6.55 -4.59
CA LYS A 224 -28.09 6.27 -3.53
C LYS A 224 -27.91 4.86 -2.96
N VAL A 225 -27.78 3.85 -3.82
CA VAL A 225 -27.67 2.46 -3.36
C VAL A 225 -26.37 2.21 -2.60
N ILE A 226 -25.26 2.84 -3.00
CA ILE A 226 -24.00 2.81 -2.25
C ILE A 226 -24.16 3.50 -0.89
N CYS A 227 -24.76 4.69 -0.85
CA CYS A 227 -25.01 5.42 0.41
C CYS A 227 -25.94 4.66 1.37
N ASP A 228 -26.92 3.94 0.85
CA ASP A 228 -27.79 3.07 1.65
C ASP A 228 -27.02 1.83 2.17
N ALA A 229 -26.11 1.27 1.37
CA ALA A 229 -25.24 0.16 1.77
C ALA A 229 -24.21 0.58 2.84
N ALA A 230 -23.72 1.82 2.81
CA ALA A 230 -22.86 2.39 3.86
C ALA A 230 -23.55 2.51 5.24
N LEU A 231 -24.88 2.38 5.29
CA LEU A 231 -25.67 2.32 6.52
C LEU A 231 -26.12 0.89 6.89
N ALA A 232 -25.60 -0.14 6.20
CA ALA A 232 -25.97 -1.52 6.49
C ALA A 232 -25.64 -1.92 7.94
N LYS A 233 -26.38 -2.88 8.48
CA LYS A 233 -26.12 -3.44 9.81
C LYS A 233 -24.79 -4.22 9.82
N GLU A 234 -24.49 -4.89 8.72
CA GLU A 234 -23.33 -5.76 8.55
C GLU A 234 -22.10 -4.94 8.19
N THR A 235 -21.04 -5.09 8.99
CA THR A 235 -19.79 -4.32 8.84
C THR A 235 -19.13 -4.56 7.49
N GLU A 236 -19.09 -5.80 7.00
CA GLU A 236 -18.49 -6.12 5.71
C GLU A 236 -19.19 -5.40 4.53
N ILE A 237 -20.51 -5.18 4.63
CA ILE A 237 -21.26 -4.43 3.60
C ILE A 237 -20.93 -2.94 3.68
N ARG A 238 -20.84 -2.37 4.90
CA ARG A 238 -20.45 -0.97 5.08
C ARG A 238 -19.04 -0.74 4.53
N GLN A 239 -18.08 -1.60 4.88
CA GLN A 239 -16.71 -1.53 4.38
C GLN A 239 -16.67 -1.55 2.85
N ALA A 240 -17.31 -2.53 2.21
CA ALA A 240 -17.35 -2.61 0.75
C ALA A 240 -18.04 -1.41 0.09
N ALA A 241 -19.03 -0.80 0.76
CA ALA A 241 -19.67 0.41 0.27
C ALA A 241 -18.75 1.64 0.33
N PHE A 242 -17.94 1.77 1.39
CA PHE A 242 -16.91 2.81 1.44
C PHE A 242 -15.78 2.57 0.44
N GLU A 243 -15.38 1.32 0.20
CA GLU A 243 -14.44 0.96 -0.89
C GLU A 243 -14.99 1.41 -2.27
N CYS A 244 -16.29 1.26 -2.51
CA CYS A 244 -16.92 1.83 -3.71
C CYS A 244 -16.85 3.37 -3.73
N LEU A 245 -17.07 4.05 -2.61
CA LEU A 245 -16.97 5.51 -2.53
C LEU A 245 -15.53 6.00 -2.79
N VAL A 246 -14.52 5.29 -2.28
CA VAL A 246 -13.10 5.55 -2.55
C VAL A 246 -12.81 5.44 -4.05
N SER A 247 -13.21 4.35 -4.69
CA SER A 247 -13.04 4.19 -6.14
C SER A 247 -13.77 5.28 -6.93
N ILE A 248 -14.99 5.67 -6.52
CA ILE A 248 -15.72 6.75 -7.17
C ILE A 248 -15.03 8.10 -7.00
N ALA A 249 -14.38 8.35 -5.86
CA ALA A 249 -13.61 9.58 -5.64
C ALA A 249 -12.53 9.77 -6.69
N SER A 250 -11.77 8.69 -6.99
CA SER A 250 -10.69 8.73 -7.98
C SER A 250 -11.18 8.67 -9.43
N THR A 251 -12.25 7.92 -9.71
CA THR A 251 -12.68 7.71 -11.11
C THR A 251 -13.69 8.76 -11.62
N TYR A 252 -14.42 9.41 -10.71
CA TYR A 252 -15.59 10.24 -11.04
C TYR A 252 -15.65 11.56 -10.26
N TYR A 253 -14.49 12.13 -9.90
CA TYR A 253 -14.36 13.36 -9.12
C TYR A 253 -15.27 14.50 -9.62
N GLU A 254 -15.30 14.73 -10.94
CA GLU A 254 -16.01 15.84 -11.58
C GLU A 254 -17.53 15.84 -11.41
N VAL A 255 -18.13 14.71 -11.03
CA VAL A 255 -19.58 14.57 -10.83
C VAL A 255 -19.97 14.39 -9.36
N LEU A 256 -19.03 14.50 -8.43
CA LEU A 256 -19.28 14.23 -7.01
C LEU A 256 -20.01 15.32 -6.24
N GLU A 257 -19.95 16.58 -6.68
CA GLU A 257 -20.42 17.74 -5.91
C GLU A 257 -21.85 17.60 -5.32
N PRO A 258 -22.86 17.08 -6.04
CA PRO A 258 -24.21 16.90 -5.50
C PRO A 258 -24.29 15.92 -4.32
N TYR A 259 -23.35 14.98 -4.22
CA TYR A 259 -23.36 13.88 -3.25
C TYR A 259 -22.47 14.18 -2.03
N MET A 260 -21.53 15.11 -2.14
CA MET A 260 -20.57 15.45 -1.08
C MET A 260 -21.18 15.75 0.29
N PRO A 261 -22.32 16.47 0.43
CA PRO A 261 -22.92 16.67 1.75
C PRO A 261 -23.31 15.36 2.44
N ARG A 262 -23.82 14.39 1.66
CA ARG A 262 -24.22 13.09 2.18
C ARG A 262 -23.00 12.20 2.47
N ILE A 263 -22.01 12.21 1.58
CA ILE A 263 -20.78 11.45 1.77
C ILE A 263 -20.04 11.96 3.01
N PHE A 264 -19.94 13.28 3.20
CA PHE A 264 -19.35 13.88 4.39
C PHE A 264 -20.01 13.40 5.68
N GLU A 265 -21.35 13.38 5.72
CA GLU A 265 -22.10 12.86 6.87
C GLU A 265 -21.76 11.38 7.14
N LEU A 266 -21.73 10.55 6.09
CA LEU A 266 -21.41 9.12 6.19
C LEU A 266 -19.96 8.90 6.69
N THR A 267 -18.98 9.55 6.06
CA THR A 267 -17.56 9.43 6.45
C THR A 267 -17.34 9.94 7.88
N SER A 268 -17.97 11.05 8.26
CA SER A 268 -17.84 11.57 9.63
C SER A 268 -18.43 10.63 10.68
N ASN A 269 -19.55 9.98 10.38
CA ASN A 269 -20.16 9.01 11.29
C ASN A 269 -19.30 7.75 11.40
N ALA A 270 -18.76 7.27 10.28
CA ALA A 270 -17.89 6.10 10.22
C ALA A 270 -16.63 6.30 11.10
N VAL A 271 -15.92 7.42 10.91
CA VAL A 271 -14.69 7.74 11.65
C VAL A 271 -14.95 7.87 13.16
N LYS A 272 -16.12 8.38 13.57
CA LYS A 272 -16.44 8.66 14.97
C LYS A 272 -16.94 7.46 15.76
N GLY A 273 -17.66 6.53 15.13
CA GLY A 273 -18.41 5.51 15.89
C GLY A 273 -18.55 4.14 15.24
N ASP A 274 -17.92 3.88 14.09
CA ASP A 274 -17.97 2.58 13.43
C ASP A 274 -16.74 1.71 13.77
N GLU A 275 -16.72 0.48 13.26
CA GLU A 275 -15.58 -0.42 13.35
C GLU A 275 -14.39 0.11 12.54
N GLU A 276 -13.18 -0.17 13.01
CA GLU A 276 -11.94 0.41 12.47
C GLU A 276 -11.78 0.15 10.97
N ALA A 277 -12.10 -1.06 10.48
CA ALA A 277 -12.05 -1.38 9.06
C ALA A 277 -12.93 -0.46 8.18
N VAL A 278 -14.07 0.01 8.70
CA VAL A 278 -14.96 0.95 7.99
C VAL A 278 -14.44 2.38 8.12
N ALA A 279 -13.97 2.76 9.31
CA ALA A 279 -13.39 4.07 9.57
C ALA A 279 -12.14 4.33 8.70
N LEU A 280 -11.30 3.32 8.49
CA LEU A 280 -10.15 3.38 7.58
C LEU A 280 -10.57 3.77 6.17
N GLN A 281 -11.58 3.12 5.60
CA GLN A 281 -12.08 3.44 4.26
C GLN A 281 -12.75 4.82 4.18
N ALA A 282 -13.36 5.28 5.27
CA ALA A 282 -13.89 6.64 5.35
C ALA A 282 -12.80 7.72 5.36
N VAL A 283 -11.64 7.45 5.98
CA VAL A 283 -10.46 8.33 5.90
C VAL A 283 -9.84 8.24 4.51
N GLU A 284 -9.73 7.03 3.95
CA GLU A 284 -9.18 6.80 2.60
C GLU A 284 -9.93 7.59 1.54
N PHE A 285 -11.26 7.71 1.64
CA PHE A 285 -12.05 8.56 0.74
C PHE A 285 -11.51 10.00 0.69
N TRP A 286 -11.16 10.58 1.83
CA TRP A 286 -10.61 11.93 1.89
C TRP A 286 -9.17 12.01 1.40
N SER A 287 -8.36 10.95 1.61
CA SER A 287 -7.04 10.83 1.02
C SER A 287 -7.13 10.83 -0.52
N SER A 288 -8.02 10.03 -1.11
CA SER A 288 -8.23 10.00 -2.56
C SER A 288 -8.67 11.35 -3.11
N ILE A 289 -9.59 12.06 -2.44
CA ILE A 289 -9.98 13.42 -2.85
C ILE A 289 -8.79 14.40 -2.79
N CYS A 290 -7.89 14.26 -1.82
CA CYS A 290 -6.67 15.07 -1.77
C CYS A 290 -5.74 14.75 -2.95
N ASP A 291 -5.53 13.47 -3.26
CA ASP A 291 -4.67 13.04 -4.37
C ASP A 291 -5.20 13.57 -5.71
N GLU A 292 -6.51 13.46 -5.98
CA GLU A 292 -7.14 14.04 -7.17
C GLU A 292 -6.98 15.56 -7.23
N GLU A 293 -7.18 16.27 -6.10
CA GLU A 293 -7.06 17.73 -6.07
C GLU A 293 -5.61 18.20 -6.23
N LEU A 294 -4.64 17.48 -5.68
CA LEU A 294 -3.22 17.73 -5.88
C LEU A 294 -2.81 17.48 -7.33
N GLU A 295 -3.27 16.40 -7.93
CA GLU A 295 -3.01 16.10 -9.34
C GLU A 295 -3.55 17.21 -10.24
N ILE A 296 -4.80 17.66 -10.01
CA ILE A 296 -5.38 18.79 -10.75
C ILE A 296 -4.54 20.06 -10.57
N GLN A 297 -4.09 20.37 -9.36
CA GLN A 297 -3.25 21.55 -9.08
C GLN A 297 -1.89 21.49 -9.78
N ASP A 298 -1.26 20.31 -9.86
CA ASP A 298 0.03 20.12 -10.54
C ASP A 298 -0.10 20.28 -12.07
N TYR A 299 -1.24 19.92 -12.65
CA TYR A 299 -1.51 20.07 -14.08
C TYR A 299 -2.07 21.45 -14.50
N GLU A 300 -2.55 22.28 -13.57
CA GLU A 300 -3.04 23.66 -13.81
C GLU A 300 -1.90 24.69 -14.09
N VAL A 301 -0.85 24.29 -14.81
CA VAL A 301 0.21 25.20 -15.28
C VAL A 301 -0.36 26.15 -16.37
N PRO A 302 -0.11 27.47 -16.32
CA PRO A 302 -0.87 28.48 -17.07
C PRO A 302 -0.52 28.63 -18.56
N GLU A 303 0.01 27.60 -19.22
CA GLU A 303 0.51 27.73 -20.61
C GLU A 303 -0.50 27.34 -21.71
N SER A 304 -1.64 26.72 -21.40
CA SER A 304 -2.65 26.40 -22.41
C SER A 304 -4.03 26.87 -21.97
N GLY A 305 -4.59 27.85 -22.68
CA GLY A 305 -5.95 28.36 -22.51
C GLY A 305 -7.06 27.38 -22.92
N ASP A 306 -6.83 26.08 -22.75
CA ASP A 306 -7.87 25.05 -22.81
C ASP A 306 -8.49 24.87 -21.43
N SER A 307 -9.78 24.54 -21.39
CA SER A 307 -10.57 24.39 -20.17
C SER A 307 -9.86 23.46 -19.15
N SER A 308 -9.47 24.01 -18.00
CA SER A 308 -8.93 23.21 -16.89
C SER A 308 -9.96 22.16 -16.44
N ALA A 309 -9.46 21.04 -15.93
CA ALA A 309 -10.32 20.04 -15.30
C ALA A 309 -11.15 20.70 -14.19
N PRO A 310 -12.40 20.28 -13.93
CA PRO A 310 -13.23 20.90 -12.91
C PRO A 310 -12.59 20.75 -11.52
N HIS A 311 -12.00 21.82 -10.97
CA HIS A 311 -11.45 21.81 -9.60
C HIS A 311 -12.53 22.24 -8.60
N SER A 312 -13.17 21.25 -7.95
CA SER A 312 -14.32 21.49 -7.06
C SER A 312 -13.93 21.96 -5.66
N GLN A 313 -12.65 21.85 -5.28
CA GLN A 313 -12.10 22.31 -4.00
C GLN A 313 -12.86 21.74 -2.78
N PHE A 314 -13.19 20.45 -2.83
CA PHE A 314 -13.89 19.73 -1.78
C PHE A 314 -13.12 19.78 -0.46
N ILE A 315 -11.79 19.65 -0.47
CA ILE A 315 -10.98 19.70 0.75
C ILE A 315 -11.09 21.09 1.40
N GLN A 316 -10.92 22.15 0.61
CA GLN A 316 -11.07 23.53 1.08
C GLN A 316 -12.47 23.80 1.67
N LYS A 317 -13.54 23.28 1.03
CA LYS A 317 -14.93 23.42 1.48
C LYS A 317 -15.20 22.64 2.78
N ALA A 318 -14.62 21.45 2.94
CA ALA A 318 -14.82 20.58 4.10
C ALA A 318 -13.88 20.89 5.29
N LEU A 319 -12.85 21.72 5.07
CA LEU A 319 -11.73 21.95 5.99
C LEU A 319 -12.12 22.20 7.46
N PRO A 320 -13.09 23.08 7.80
CA PRO A 320 -13.43 23.38 9.20
C PRO A 320 -13.96 22.19 9.99
N THR A 321 -14.49 21.18 9.30
CA THR A 321 -15.09 19.99 9.91
C THR A 321 -14.25 18.74 9.67
N LEU A 322 -13.50 18.68 8.57
CA LEU A 322 -12.58 17.59 8.26
C LEU A 322 -11.37 17.59 9.19
N VAL A 323 -10.74 18.75 9.42
CA VAL A 323 -9.54 18.83 10.28
C VAL A 323 -9.83 18.35 11.70
N PRO A 324 -10.87 18.82 12.42
CA PRO A 324 -11.20 18.28 13.73
C PRO A 324 -11.45 16.77 13.74
N MET A 325 -12.09 16.25 12.69
CA MET A 325 -12.36 14.80 12.55
C MET A 325 -11.05 14.00 12.45
N LEU A 326 -10.09 14.45 11.63
CA LEU A 326 -8.78 13.80 11.50
C LEU A 326 -7.95 13.94 12.78
N LEU A 327 -8.00 15.08 13.46
CA LEU A 327 -7.30 15.25 14.74
C LEU A 327 -7.85 14.32 15.85
N GLU A 328 -9.14 14.00 15.82
CA GLU A 328 -9.74 13.02 16.74
C GLU A 328 -9.21 11.60 16.51
N THR A 329 -8.88 11.21 15.26
CA THR A 329 -8.33 9.88 14.98
C THR A 329 -6.92 9.72 15.52
N LEU A 330 -6.14 10.79 15.57
CA LEU A 330 -4.78 10.77 16.14
C LEU A 330 -4.77 10.40 17.61
N LEU A 331 -5.88 10.49 18.33
CA LEU A 331 -5.99 10.10 19.75
C LEU A 331 -6.34 8.61 19.96
N LYS A 332 -6.40 7.82 18.88
CA LYS A 332 -6.81 6.41 18.90
C LYS A 332 -5.62 5.43 18.77
N GLN A 333 -4.45 5.81 19.27
CA GLN A 333 -3.26 4.94 19.23
C GLN A 333 -3.45 3.69 20.12
N ASP A 334 -3.01 2.53 19.62
CA ASP A 334 -3.08 1.24 20.33
C ASP A 334 -1.70 0.85 20.91
N GLU A 335 -1.63 0.72 22.24
CA GLU A 335 -0.40 0.38 22.96
C GLU A 335 0.13 -1.04 22.64
N GLU A 336 -0.75 -1.95 22.21
CA GLU A 336 -0.42 -3.36 22.01
C GLU A 336 -0.05 -3.71 20.55
N GLN A 337 -0.39 -2.84 19.59
CA GLN A 337 -0.21 -3.11 18.15
C GLN A 337 1.04 -2.47 17.54
N ASP A 338 1.60 -1.42 18.16
CA ASP A 338 2.64 -0.56 17.59
C ASP A 338 4.08 -1.15 17.59
N GLN A 339 4.24 -2.47 17.72
CA GLN A 339 5.55 -3.14 17.69
C GLN A 339 5.72 -4.13 16.53
N GLU A 340 4.66 -4.40 15.76
CA GLU A 340 4.76 -5.17 14.51
C GLU A 340 4.69 -4.22 13.31
N ASP A 341 5.81 -4.10 12.61
CA ASP A 341 5.88 -3.38 11.35
C ASP A 341 4.88 -3.94 10.32
N GLY A 342 3.90 -3.13 9.92
CA GLY A 342 2.93 -3.47 8.87
C GLY A 342 1.46 -3.34 9.25
N ILE A 343 1.13 -3.00 10.51
CA ILE A 343 -0.25 -2.73 10.91
C ILE A 343 -0.62 -1.29 10.51
N TRP A 344 -1.58 -1.15 9.60
CA TRP A 344 -2.17 0.14 9.22
C TRP A 344 -3.41 0.42 10.05
N ASN A 345 -3.31 1.37 10.98
CA ASN A 345 -4.38 1.70 11.93
C ASN A 345 -4.99 3.09 11.69
N LEU A 346 -6.07 3.40 12.40
CA LEU A 346 -6.84 4.64 12.21
C LEU A 346 -6.06 5.92 12.56
N ALA A 347 -5.12 5.87 13.51
CA ALA A 347 -4.27 7.00 13.85
C ALA A 347 -3.29 7.32 12.70
N MET A 348 -2.64 6.29 12.15
CA MET A 348 -1.74 6.41 10.99
C MET A 348 -2.46 6.89 9.73
N ALA A 349 -3.64 6.34 9.44
CA ALA A 349 -4.48 6.78 8.33
C ALA A 349 -4.87 8.25 8.48
N GLY A 350 -5.30 8.65 9.68
CA GLY A 350 -5.67 10.03 9.96
C GLY A 350 -4.52 11.03 9.84
N GLY A 351 -3.32 10.68 10.33
CA GLY A 351 -2.13 11.53 10.22
C GLY A 351 -1.65 11.68 8.79
N THR A 352 -1.68 10.59 8.02
CA THR A 352 -1.36 10.59 6.58
C THR A 352 -2.35 11.46 5.81
N CYS A 353 -3.65 11.28 6.03
CA CYS A 353 -4.70 12.10 5.43
C CYS A 353 -4.56 13.58 5.83
N LEU A 354 -4.22 13.89 7.10
CA LEU A 354 -3.98 15.26 7.55
C LEU A 354 -2.81 15.91 6.80
N GLY A 355 -1.75 15.16 6.51
CA GLY A 355 -0.63 15.62 5.68
C GLY A 355 -1.02 15.89 4.22
N LEU A 356 -1.85 15.03 3.62
CA LEU A 356 -2.40 15.25 2.28
C LEU A 356 -3.30 16.51 2.24
N VAL A 357 -4.15 16.70 3.26
CA VAL A 357 -4.94 17.92 3.42
C VAL A 357 -4.03 19.14 3.51
N ALA A 358 -2.93 19.07 4.27
CA ALA A 358 -1.98 20.18 4.41
C ALA A 358 -1.33 20.58 3.08
N ARG A 359 -0.90 19.58 2.29
CA ARG A 359 -0.38 19.78 0.93
C ARG A 359 -1.43 20.41 0.00
N THR A 360 -2.68 19.97 0.10
CA THR A 360 -3.78 20.42 -0.77
C THR A 360 -4.22 21.87 -0.52
N VAL A 361 -4.27 22.32 0.75
CA VAL A 361 -4.81 23.65 1.13
C VAL A 361 -3.78 24.66 1.62
N GLY A 362 -2.53 24.23 1.78
CA GLY A 362 -1.42 25.06 2.26
C GLY A 362 -1.72 25.76 3.59
N ASP A 363 -1.48 27.06 3.65
CA ASP A 363 -1.58 27.88 4.86
C ASP A 363 -2.94 27.80 5.60
N SER A 364 -4.01 27.43 4.90
CA SER A 364 -5.37 27.38 5.44
C SER A 364 -5.54 26.35 6.57
N ILE A 365 -4.71 25.30 6.60
CA ILE A 365 -4.79 24.24 7.61
C ILE A 365 -4.24 24.67 8.98
N VAL A 366 -3.23 25.54 8.97
CA VAL A 366 -2.47 25.95 10.17
C VAL A 366 -3.35 26.46 11.32
N PRO A 367 -4.28 27.41 11.12
CA PRO A 367 -5.11 27.90 12.22
C PRO A 367 -6.09 26.87 12.80
N LEU A 368 -6.32 25.75 12.11
CA LEU A 368 -7.22 24.69 12.55
C LEU A 368 -6.47 23.61 13.35
N VAL A 369 -5.21 23.34 13.01
CA VAL A 369 -4.39 22.32 13.68
C VAL A 369 -3.70 22.88 14.93
N MET A 370 -3.21 24.12 14.89
CA MET A 370 -2.42 24.66 16.00
C MET A 370 -3.11 24.72 17.37
N PRO A 371 -4.41 25.06 17.46
CA PRO A 371 -5.11 24.97 18.74
C PRO A 371 -5.08 23.57 19.36
N PHE A 372 -5.17 22.51 18.53
CA PHE A 372 -5.06 21.13 19.00
C PHE A 372 -3.63 20.84 19.49
N VAL A 373 -2.60 21.27 18.76
CA VAL A 373 -1.20 21.08 19.19
C VAL A 373 -0.98 21.77 20.54
N GLU A 374 -1.29 23.06 20.66
CA GLU A 374 -1.05 23.85 21.87
C GLU A 374 -1.76 23.28 23.12
N ILE A 375 -2.98 22.74 22.96
CA ILE A 375 -3.76 22.18 24.07
C ILE A 375 -3.24 20.81 24.51
N ASN A 376 -2.73 19.99 23.58
CA ASN A 376 -2.44 18.59 23.83
C ASN A 376 -0.95 18.31 24.12
N ILE A 377 -0.05 19.14 23.59
CA ILE A 377 1.40 18.88 23.60
C ILE A 377 2.00 18.75 25.03
N SER A 378 1.39 19.39 26.03
CA SER A 378 1.85 19.34 27.43
C SER A 378 0.91 18.55 28.36
N LYS A 379 -0.02 17.75 27.82
CA LYS A 379 -0.91 16.92 28.65
C LYS A 379 -0.17 15.75 29.30
N THR A 380 -0.68 15.30 30.44
CA THR A 380 -0.14 14.14 31.15
C THR A 380 -0.34 12.83 30.40
N ASP A 381 -1.41 12.74 29.61
CA ASP A 381 -1.71 11.61 28.76
C ASP A 381 -0.75 11.58 27.56
N TRP A 382 -0.05 10.46 27.38
CA TRP A 382 0.96 10.31 26.33
C TRP A 382 0.34 10.30 24.94
N ARG A 383 -0.88 9.75 24.78
CA ARG A 383 -1.62 9.76 23.51
C ARG A 383 -1.89 11.17 23.03
N SER A 384 -2.25 12.05 23.96
CA SER A 384 -2.43 13.46 23.66
C SER A 384 -1.12 14.13 23.22
N ARG A 385 0.00 13.86 23.88
CA ARG A 385 1.30 14.43 23.53
C ARG A 385 1.80 13.93 22.17
N GLU A 386 1.73 12.63 21.95
CA GLU A 386 2.08 11.99 20.69
C GLU A 386 1.22 12.55 19.55
N ALA A 387 -0.11 12.57 19.69
CA ALA A 387 -1.03 13.08 18.68
C ALA A 387 -0.76 14.55 18.33
N ALA A 388 -0.41 15.38 19.32
CA ALA A 388 -0.04 16.78 19.11
C ALA A 388 1.24 16.90 18.27
N THR A 389 2.26 16.12 18.60
CA THR A 389 3.52 16.07 17.85
C THR A 389 3.28 15.52 16.43
N TYR A 390 2.47 14.47 16.29
CA TYR A 390 2.16 13.86 15.00
C TYR A 390 1.39 14.83 14.10
N ALA A 391 0.38 15.53 14.64
CA ALA A 391 -0.37 16.56 13.93
C ALA A 391 0.55 17.69 13.45
N PHE A 392 1.46 18.16 14.32
CA PHE A 392 2.41 19.21 13.97
C PHE A 392 3.36 18.77 12.85
N GLY A 393 3.94 17.56 12.96
CA GLY A 393 4.81 17.00 11.93
C GLY A 393 4.10 16.74 10.61
N SER A 394 2.82 16.37 10.64
CA SER A 394 2.00 16.11 9.45
C SER A 394 1.77 17.35 8.60
N ILE A 395 1.70 18.54 9.21
CA ILE A 395 1.45 19.81 8.50
C ILE A 395 2.71 20.60 8.12
N LEU A 396 3.90 20.01 8.26
CA LEU A 396 5.16 20.68 7.90
C LEU A 396 5.38 20.80 6.39
N GLU A 397 4.56 20.12 5.59
CA GLU A 397 4.59 20.14 4.14
C GLU A 397 3.26 20.65 3.60
N GLY A 398 3.30 21.56 2.62
CA GLY A 398 2.13 22.24 2.07
C GLY A 398 2.07 23.72 2.45
N PRO A 399 1.96 24.09 3.74
CA PRO A 399 2.00 25.50 4.15
C PRO A 399 3.31 26.19 3.78
N SER A 400 3.24 27.50 3.60
CA SER A 400 4.39 28.34 3.26
C SER A 400 5.44 28.36 4.37
N ILE A 401 6.71 28.53 3.96
CA ILE A 401 7.83 28.66 4.90
C ILE A 401 7.62 29.85 5.83
N GLU A 402 7.05 30.95 5.33
CA GLU A 402 6.72 32.15 6.12
C GLU A 402 5.74 31.83 7.25
N LYS A 403 4.81 30.89 7.03
CA LYS A 403 3.84 30.47 8.03
C LYS A 403 4.43 29.49 9.03
N LEU A 404 5.22 28.51 8.55
CA LEU A 404 5.77 27.44 9.37
C LEU A 404 6.97 27.90 10.23
N SER A 405 7.83 28.77 9.68
CA SER A 405 9.09 29.15 10.32
C SER A 405 8.93 29.70 11.75
N PRO A 406 8.01 30.65 12.04
CA PRO A 406 7.82 31.14 13.41
C PRO A 406 7.38 30.05 14.38
N MET A 407 6.56 29.11 13.91
CA MET A 407 5.99 28.03 14.72
C MET A 407 7.05 26.99 15.07
N VAL A 408 7.86 26.60 14.08
CA VAL A 408 8.98 25.68 14.28
C VAL A 408 10.04 26.29 15.18
N ASN A 409 10.37 27.57 15.00
CA ASN A 409 11.30 28.27 15.90
C ASN A 409 10.81 28.31 17.35
N ALA A 410 9.50 28.46 17.58
CA ALA A 410 8.90 28.43 18.91
C ALA A 410 8.81 27.01 19.50
N GLY A 411 8.59 25.99 18.67
CA GLY A 411 8.39 24.60 19.07
C GLY A 411 9.66 23.74 19.13
N LEU A 412 10.76 24.15 18.51
CA LEU A 412 11.97 23.32 18.38
C LEU A 412 12.54 22.89 19.73
N GLU A 413 12.67 23.82 20.69
CA GLU A 413 13.17 23.46 22.02
C GLU A 413 12.21 22.51 22.76
N PHE A 414 10.91 22.64 22.52
CA PHE A 414 9.93 21.70 23.07
C PHE A 414 10.15 20.29 22.51
N LEU A 415 10.28 20.14 21.19
CA LEU A 415 10.54 18.85 20.53
C LEU A 415 11.85 18.23 21.01
N LEU A 416 12.90 19.03 21.15
CA LEU A 416 14.19 18.55 21.67
C LEU A 416 14.10 18.04 23.11
N ASN A 417 13.18 18.57 23.93
CA ASN A 417 12.92 18.05 25.28
C ASN A 417 11.97 16.84 25.26
N ALA A 418 11.04 16.76 24.30
CA ALA A 418 10.15 15.60 24.11
C ALA A 418 10.90 14.33 23.65
N MET A 419 12.12 14.47 23.11
CA MET A 419 13.03 13.33 22.89
C MET A 419 13.43 12.59 24.17
N HIS A 420 13.18 13.18 25.34
CA HIS A 420 13.39 12.58 26.66
C HIS A 420 12.07 12.20 27.35
N ASP A 421 10.97 12.08 26.60
CA ASP A 421 9.67 11.65 27.15
C ASP A 421 9.74 10.23 27.74
N GLU A 422 8.94 9.97 28.77
CA GLU A 422 8.88 8.66 29.42
C GLU A 422 8.29 7.58 28.49
N ASN A 423 7.45 7.97 27.52
CA ASN A 423 6.81 7.07 26.59
C ASN A 423 7.58 6.98 25.26
N SER A 424 7.82 5.77 24.78
CA SER A 424 8.58 5.52 23.56
C SER A 424 7.90 5.99 22.28
N HIS A 425 6.56 5.93 22.19
CA HIS A 425 5.81 6.43 21.03
C HIS A 425 5.95 7.95 20.89
N VAL A 426 5.92 8.68 22.01
CA VAL A 426 6.15 10.14 21.98
C VAL A 426 7.56 10.43 21.46
N LYS A 427 8.57 9.70 21.92
CA LYS A 427 9.96 9.85 21.44
C LYS A 427 10.10 9.51 19.95
N ASP A 428 9.47 8.43 19.50
CA ASP A 428 9.48 7.97 18.11
C ASP A 428 8.90 9.03 17.15
N THR A 429 7.67 9.47 17.43
CA THR A 429 6.99 10.52 16.64
C THR A 429 7.72 11.86 16.72
N THR A 430 8.35 12.17 17.86
CA THR A 430 9.17 13.38 18.00
C THR A 430 10.41 13.30 17.11
N ALA A 431 11.11 12.16 17.08
CA ALA A 431 12.26 11.96 16.20
C ALA A 431 11.87 12.05 14.72
N TRP A 432 10.75 11.43 14.33
CA TRP A 432 10.18 11.58 12.99
C TRP A 432 9.82 13.04 12.65
N THR A 433 9.22 13.77 13.59
CA THR A 433 8.87 15.19 13.39
C THR A 433 10.12 16.06 13.24
N LEU A 434 11.15 15.83 14.04
CA LEU A 434 12.45 16.50 13.89
C LEU A 434 13.08 16.21 12.53
N SER A 435 13.02 14.94 12.08
CA SER A 435 13.46 14.53 10.75
C SER A 435 12.79 15.35 9.65
N ARG A 436 11.46 15.51 9.71
CA ARG A 436 10.72 16.33 8.74
C ARG A 436 11.06 17.82 8.80
N ILE A 437 11.31 18.35 10.00
CA ILE A 437 11.78 19.74 10.15
C ILE A 437 13.12 19.93 9.43
N PHE A 438 14.05 18.98 9.57
CA PHE A 438 15.35 19.06 8.91
C PHE A 438 15.22 18.85 7.40
N GLU A 439 14.35 17.96 6.95
CA GLU A 439 14.10 17.74 5.52
C GLU A 439 13.52 19.00 4.84
N LEU A 440 12.51 19.60 5.44
CA LEU A 440 11.68 20.62 4.76
C LEU A 440 12.10 22.06 5.06
N LEU A 441 12.77 22.30 6.21
CA LEU A 441 13.05 23.64 6.72
C LEU A 441 14.54 23.90 7.02
N HIS A 442 15.43 23.01 6.59
CA HIS A 442 16.87 23.17 6.69
C HIS A 442 17.54 23.06 5.32
N SER A 443 17.70 24.20 4.62
CA SER A 443 18.44 24.26 3.37
C SER A 443 19.26 25.55 3.29
N PRO A 444 20.39 25.67 4.04
CA PRO A 444 21.24 26.84 4.00
C PRO A 444 21.72 27.21 2.59
N ALA A 445 21.81 26.26 1.65
CA ALA A 445 22.14 26.51 0.24
C ALA A 445 21.12 27.42 -0.48
N THR A 446 19.83 27.32 -0.11
CA THR A 446 18.75 28.18 -0.66
C THR A 446 18.59 29.49 0.11
N GLY A 447 19.38 29.70 1.17
CA GLY A 447 19.34 30.91 2.00
C GLY A 447 18.35 30.86 3.17
N PHE A 448 17.68 29.71 3.40
CA PHE A 448 16.74 29.53 4.50
C PHE A 448 17.09 28.31 5.37
N SER A 449 17.10 28.49 6.69
CA SER A 449 17.31 27.40 7.63
C SER A 449 16.79 27.75 9.02
N VAL A 450 15.99 26.86 9.62
CA VAL A 450 15.65 26.91 11.06
C VAL A 450 16.80 26.46 11.95
N ILE A 451 17.79 25.79 11.37
CA ILE A 451 19.01 25.38 12.05
C ILE A 451 20.03 26.51 11.98
N THR A 452 20.54 26.89 13.15
CA THR A 452 21.48 27.99 13.33
C THR A 452 22.69 27.47 14.11
N PRO A 453 23.85 28.15 14.03
CA PRO A 453 25.00 27.81 14.87
C PRO A 453 24.67 27.79 16.37
N ALA A 454 23.66 28.56 16.80
CA ALA A 454 23.26 28.65 18.21
C ALA A 454 22.48 27.41 18.70
N ASN A 455 21.66 26.79 17.84
CA ASN A 455 20.86 25.62 18.23
C ASN A 455 21.50 24.27 17.80
N LEU A 456 22.42 24.28 16.83
CA LEU A 456 23.04 23.06 16.28
C LEU A 456 23.69 22.19 17.36
N GLN A 457 24.42 22.78 18.32
CA GLN A 457 25.05 22.03 19.40
C GLN A 457 24.02 21.29 20.26
N ARG A 458 22.89 21.93 20.58
CA ARG A 458 21.83 21.32 21.38
C ARG A 458 21.14 20.21 20.60
N ILE A 459 20.82 20.44 19.33
CA ILE A 459 20.20 19.46 18.43
C ILE A 459 21.05 18.20 18.35
N LEU A 460 22.32 18.33 17.98
CA LEU A 460 23.23 17.18 17.87
C LEU A 460 23.45 16.50 19.21
N GLY A 461 23.54 17.25 20.31
CA GLY A 461 23.63 16.68 21.66
C GLY A 461 22.45 15.76 21.98
N VAL A 462 21.22 16.18 21.65
CA VAL A 462 20.01 15.36 21.85
C VAL A 462 20.00 14.16 20.91
N LEU A 463 20.23 14.36 19.61
CA LEU A 463 20.18 13.25 18.64
C LEU A 463 21.22 12.16 18.96
N LEU A 464 22.45 12.54 19.33
CA LEU A 464 23.52 11.58 19.69
C LEU A 464 23.29 10.89 21.04
N GLU A 465 22.45 11.47 21.90
CA GLU A 465 21.96 10.80 23.11
C GLU A 465 20.86 9.81 22.75
N SER A 466 19.83 10.27 22.03
CA SER A 466 18.62 9.51 21.69
C SER A 466 18.85 8.38 20.68
N ILE A 467 19.93 8.40 19.89
CA ILE A 467 20.28 7.28 18.98
C ILE A 467 20.56 5.97 19.74
N LYS A 468 20.78 6.06 21.06
CA LYS A 468 21.02 4.92 21.96
C LYS A 468 19.72 4.36 22.58
N ASP A 469 18.58 4.98 22.30
CA ASP A 469 17.26 4.55 22.80
C ASP A 469 16.79 3.28 22.07
N SER A 470 15.58 2.80 22.34
CA SER A 470 15.01 1.59 21.71
C SER A 470 15.11 1.60 20.18
N PRO A 471 15.24 0.42 19.51
CA PRO A 471 15.53 0.35 18.08
C PRO A 471 14.63 1.18 17.16
N HIS A 472 13.32 1.24 17.41
CA HIS A 472 12.37 2.03 16.61
C HIS A 472 12.66 3.54 16.71
N VAL A 473 12.84 4.09 17.92
CA VAL A 473 13.24 5.48 18.14
C VAL A 473 14.59 5.77 17.48
N ALA A 474 15.57 4.87 17.67
CA ALA A 474 16.91 5.05 17.11
C ALA A 474 16.91 5.10 15.58
N GLU A 475 16.02 4.34 14.93
CA GLU A 475 15.83 4.39 13.47
C GLU A 475 15.35 5.77 13.02
N LYS A 476 14.38 6.37 13.71
CA LYS A 476 13.91 7.73 13.38
C LYS A 476 14.95 8.79 13.69
N VAL A 477 15.77 8.60 14.74
CA VAL A 477 16.90 9.48 15.04
C VAL A 477 17.98 9.40 13.94
N CYS A 478 18.24 8.22 13.38
CA CYS A 478 19.08 8.09 12.18
C CYS A 478 18.52 8.93 11.03
N GLY A 479 17.22 8.84 10.73
CA GLY A 479 16.55 9.71 9.75
C GLY A 479 16.73 11.20 10.04
N ALA A 480 16.58 11.62 11.30
CA ALA A 480 16.81 13.01 11.69
C ALA A 480 18.27 13.46 11.46
N ILE A 481 19.25 12.62 11.76
CA ILE A 481 20.67 12.91 11.47
C ILE A 481 20.92 12.95 9.95
N TYR A 482 20.27 12.07 9.18
CA TYR A 482 20.34 12.00 7.72
C TYR A 482 19.94 13.34 7.11
N PHE A 483 18.74 13.83 7.40
CA PHE A 483 18.24 15.08 6.81
C PHE A 483 18.95 16.32 7.36
N LEU A 484 19.40 16.29 8.63
CA LEU A 484 20.25 17.35 9.16
C LEU A 484 21.57 17.45 8.39
N ALA A 485 22.18 16.32 8.02
CA ALA A 485 23.39 16.32 7.21
C ALA A 485 23.11 16.74 5.77
N GLN A 486 22.03 16.21 5.18
CA GLN A 486 21.61 16.51 3.81
C GLN A 486 21.34 18.00 3.60
N GLY A 487 20.77 18.69 4.58
CA GLY A 487 20.56 20.14 4.47
C GLY A 487 21.86 20.92 4.22
N TYR A 488 23.02 20.42 4.66
CA TYR A 488 24.32 21.03 4.39
C TYR A 488 24.95 20.65 3.04
N GLU A 489 24.31 19.79 2.25
CA GLU A 489 24.74 19.49 0.87
C GLU A 489 24.79 20.78 0.05
N ASP A 490 25.90 20.96 -0.68
CA ASP A 490 26.18 22.16 -1.49
C ASP A 490 26.05 23.51 -0.77
N ALA A 491 26.02 23.53 0.56
CA ALA A 491 25.83 24.75 1.37
C ALA A 491 27.09 25.64 1.48
N GLY A 492 28.12 25.38 0.67
CA GLY A 492 29.37 26.15 0.66
C GLY A 492 30.03 26.21 2.05
N PRO A 493 30.43 27.40 2.56
CA PRO A 493 31.05 27.53 3.88
C PRO A 493 30.20 27.02 5.06
N SER A 494 28.88 26.95 4.89
CA SER A 494 27.99 26.46 5.94
C SER A 494 28.16 24.96 6.19
N SER A 495 28.68 24.19 5.21
CA SER A 495 29.00 22.77 5.39
C SER A 495 30.02 22.52 6.50
N SER A 496 30.92 23.48 6.75
CA SER A 496 31.93 23.41 7.82
C SER A 496 31.33 23.50 9.23
N LEU A 497 30.04 23.86 9.38
CA LEU A 497 29.36 23.88 10.67
C LEU A 497 29.16 22.48 11.26
N LEU A 498 29.06 21.45 10.41
CA LEU A 498 28.91 20.06 10.83
C LEU A 498 30.27 19.40 11.15
N THR A 499 31.37 19.90 10.57
CA THR A 499 32.73 19.36 10.71
C THR A 499 33.13 19.03 12.16
N PRO A 500 32.91 19.90 13.16
CA PRO A 500 33.32 19.63 14.55
C PRO A 500 32.63 18.41 15.19
N TYR A 501 31.43 18.06 14.71
CA TYR A 501 30.59 17.01 15.26
C TYR A 501 30.73 15.68 14.51
N LEU A 502 31.34 15.72 13.33
CA LEU A 502 31.45 14.57 12.43
C LEU A 502 32.06 13.32 13.09
N PRO A 503 33.15 13.41 13.90
CA PRO A 503 33.68 12.21 14.57
C PRO A 503 32.67 11.51 15.48
N ASP A 504 31.89 12.27 16.25
CA ASP A 504 30.92 11.73 17.20
C ASP A 504 29.70 11.15 16.49
N ILE A 505 29.25 11.79 15.39
CA ILE A 505 28.17 11.29 14.52
C ILE A 505 28.58 9.95 13.91
N LEU A 506 29.73 9.89 13.24
CA LEU A 506 30.20 8.68 12.57
C LEU A 506 30.37 7.51 13.55
N ASN A 507 30.96 7.78 14.73
CA ASN A 507 31.14 6.75 15.76
C ASN A 507 29.80 6.24 16.31
N SER A 508 28.83 7.15 16.52
CA SER A 508 27.49 6.79 17.00
C SER A 508 26.72 5.95 15.97
N LEU A 509 26.81 6.29 14.69
CA LEU A 509 26.17 5.54 13.61
C LEU A 509 26.78 4.14 13.43
N ILE A 510 28.11 4.01 13.48
CA ILE A 510 28.77 2.69 13.47
C ILE A 510 28.32 1.85 14.66
N THR A 511 28.33 2.44 15.87
CA THR A 511 27.88 1.74 17.08
C THR A 511 26.42 1.31 16.96
N THR A 512 25.57 2.14 16.37
CA THR A 512 24.16 1.85 16.15
C THR A 512 23.95 0.73 15.13
N ALA A 513 24.74 0.70 14.05
CA ALA A 513 24.69 -0.36 13.06
C ALA A 513 25.15 -1.73 13.61
N GLU A 514 25.88 -1.74 14.72
CA GLU A 514 26.39 -2.95 15.40
C GLU A 514 25.48 -3.46 16.52
N ARG A 515 24.39 -2.74 16.81
CA ARG A 515 23.44 -3.10 17.84
C ARG A 515 22.80 -4.47 17.57
N THR A 516 22.67 -5.27 18.63
CA THR A 516 22.08 -6.62 18.58
C THR A 516 20.70 -6.70 19.22
N ASP A 517 20.20 -5.58 19.75
CA ASP A 517 18.89 -5.48 20.41
C ASP A 517 17.75 -5.18 19.43
N GLY A 518 18.07 -4.79 18.19
CA GLY A 518 17.12 -4.82 17.08
C GLY A 518 17.01 -6.25 16.54
N SER A 519 15.81 -6.83 16.57
CA SER A 519 15.51 -8.08 15.88
C SER A 519 15.55 -7.95 14.35
N ASP A 520 15.48 -6.71 13.85
CA ASP A 520 15.22 -6.40 12.45
C ASP A 520 16.40 -5.72 11.74
N SER A 521 16.58 -6.01 10.44
CA SER A 521 17.67 -5.45 9.62
C SER A 521 17.53 -3.93 9.37
N LYS A 522 16.40 -3.34 9.76
CA LYS A 522 16.00 -1.95 9.52
C LYS A 522 16.88 -0.92 10.21
N LEU A 523 17.06 -1.00 11.54
CA LEU A 523 17.90 -0.04 12.27
C LEU A 523 19.33 -0.02 11.71
N ARG A 524 19.87 -1.19 11.41
CA ARG A 524 21.20 -1.34 10.83
C ARG A 524 21.29 -0.71 9.45
N SER A 525 20.30 -0.96 8.60
CA SER A 525 20.22 -0.36 7.25
C SER A 525 20.09 1.16 7.33
N SER A 526 19.22 1.67 8.21
CA SER A 526 19.03 3.10 8.47
C SER A 526 20.33 3.76 8.99
N ALA A 527 21.04 3.11 9.91
CA ALA A 527 22.32 3.63 10.42
C ALA A 527 23.41 3.68 9.34
N TYR A 528 23.53 2.65 8.49
CA TYR A 528 24.49 2.67 7.38
C TYR A 528 24.10 3.64 6.27
N GLU A 529 22.82 3.82 5.96
CA GLU A 529 22.41 4.83 4.98
C GLU A 529 22.60 6.25 5.51
N THR A 530 22.33 6.48 6.80
CA THR A 530 22.67 7.75 7.46
C THR A 530 24.18 8.00 7.45
N LEU A 531 24.99 6.96 7.65
CA LEU A 531 26.44 7.06 7.55
C LEU A 531 26.87 7.47 6.13
N ASN A 532 26.24 6.90 5.10
CA ASN A 532 26.48 7.26 3.70
C ASN A 532 26.22 8.75 3.47
N GLU A 533 25.06 9.23 3.90
CA GLU A 533 24.65 10.61 3.67
C GLU A 533 25.54 11.62 4.40
N VAL A 534 25.87 11.34 5.65
CA VAL A 534 26.79 12.16 6.45
C VAL A 534 28.16 12.27 5.75
N VAL A 535 28.65 11.18 5.17
CA VAL A 535 29.91 11.19 4.39
C VAL A 535 29.75 12.00 3.09
N ARG A 536 28.65 11.80 2.34
CA ARG A 536 28.35 12.52 1.09
C ARG A 536 28.32 14.03 1.32
N CYS A 537 27.65 14.48 2.37
CA CYS A 537 27.47 15.90 2.67
C CYS A 537 28.69 16.56 3.35
N SER A 538 29.66 15.77 3.83
CA SER A 538 30.83 16.32 4.53
C SER A 538 31.75 17.14 3.61
N ASN A 539 32.34 18.22 4.16
CA ASN A 539 33.35 19.01 3.48
C ASN A 539 34.70 18.29 3.44
N LEU A 540 34.99 17.64 2.31
CA LEU A 540 36.15 16.77 2.14
C LEU A 540 37.50 17.44 2.46
N SER A 541 37.63 18.73 2.16
CA SER A 541 38.87 19.49 2.39
C SER A 541 39.26 19.53 3.87
N GLU A 542 38.25 19.53 4.76
CA GLU A 542 38.42 19.56 6.20
C GLU A 542 38.37 18.15 6.81
N THR A 543 37.56 17.25 6.22
CA THR A 543 37.17 15.98 6.85
C THR A 543 37.90 14.75 6.30
N SER A 544 38.77 14.89 5.30
CA SER A 544 39.50 13.76 4.68
C SER A 544 40.22 12.85 5.68
N HIS A 545 40.81 13.43 6.73
CA HIS A 545 41.51 12.70 7.79
C HIS A 545 40.57 11.94 8.75
N ILE A 546 39.28 12.32 8.78
CA ILE A 546 38.22 11.65 9.55
C ILE A 546 37.63 10.54 8.70
N VAL A 547 37.21 10.86 7.47
CA VAL A 547 36.57 9.94 6.52
C VAL A 547 37.51 8.79 6.15
N SER A 548 38.81 9.05 5.97
CA SER A 548 39.78 8.00 5.64
C SER A 548 39.94 6.92 6.73
N LYS A 549 39.62 7.22 8.00
CA LYS A 549 39.65 6.23 9.09
C LYS A 549 38.50 5.23 9.04
N LEU A 550 37.40 5.57 8.36
CA LEU A 550 36.26 4.68 8.19
C LEU A 550 36.60 3.52 7.24
N LEU A 551 37.43 3.78 6.23
CA LEU A 551 37.71 2.85 5.15
C LEU A 551 38.28 1.50 5.66
N PRO A 552 39.34 1.46 6.50
CA PRO A 552 39.81 0.19 7.08
C PRO A 552 38.79 -0.49 7.99
N ALA A 553 37.98 0.28 8.73
CA ALA A 553 36.98 -0.27 9.64
C ALA A 553 35.86 -1.00 8.89
N ILE A 554 35.33 -0.40 7.82
CA ILE A 554 34.29 -1.00 6.97
C ILE A 554 34.85 -2.19 6.19
N MET A 555 36.08 -2.10 5.66
CA MET A 555 36.75 -3.21 5.00
C MET A 555 36.93 -4.43 5.92
N SER A 556 37.41 -4.20 7.14
CA SER A 556 37.56 -5.28 8.14
C SER A 556 36.22 -5.91 8.51
N LYS A 557 35.16 -5.11 8.61
CA LYS A 557 33.80 -5.63 8.84
C LYS A 557 33.31 -6.49 7.68
N LEU A 558 33.51 -6.03 6.44
CA LEU A 558 33.14 -6.80 5.25
C LEU A 558 33.87 -8.14 5.23
N GLU A 559 35.18 -8.15 5.51
CA GLU A 559 35.98 -9.38 5.62
C GLU A 559 35.44 -10.33 6.71
N GLN A 560 35.04 -9.79 7.87
CA GLN A 560 34.44 -10.59 8.94
C GLN A 560 33.15 -11.26 8.48
N THR A 561 32.32 -10.59 7.66
CA THR A 561 31.09 -11.21 7.15
C THR A 561 31.37 -12.44 6.30
N LEU A 562 32.47 -12.48 5.55
CA LEU A 562 32.86 -13.61 4.69
C LEU A 562 33.18 -14.87 5.50
N ASN A 563 33.53 -14.70 6.78
CA ASN A 563 33.91 -15.78 7.69
C ASN A 563 32.77 -16.26 8.60
N LEU A 564 31.55 -15.72 8.45
CA LEU A 564 30.38 -16.12 9.23
C LEU A 564 29.90 -17.53 8.84
N GLN A 565 29.53 -18.34 9.84
CA GLN A 565 28.93 -19.65 9.61
C GLN A 565 27.44 -19.51 9.27
N ILE A 566 27.07 -19.92 8.06
CA ILE A 566 25.67 -19.98 7.61
C ILE A 566 25.09 -21.33 8.00
N VAL A 567 24.11 -21.34 8.91
CA VAL A 567 23.46 -22.57 9.37
C VAL A 567 22.03 -22.68 8.84
N SER A 568 21.40 -21.56 8.50
CA SER A 568 20.04 -21.47 7.97
C SER A 568 19.93 -20.56 6.75
N SER A 569 18.77 -20.61 6.07
CA SER A 569 18.46 -19.66 4.98
C SER A 569 18.37 -18.21 5.49
N ASP A 570 17.87 -18.03 6.71
CA ASP A 570 17.75 -16.73 7.38
C ASP A 570 19.13 -16.13 7.69
N ASP A 571 20.10 -16.94 8.13
CA ASP A 571 21.49 -16.48 8.32
C ASP A 571 22.10 -15.98 7.02
N ARG A 572 21.77 -16.65 5.89
CA ARG A 572 22.28 -16.28 4.57
C ARG A 572 21.71 -14.95 4.09
N GLU A 573 20.43 -14.73 4.33
CA GLU A 573 19.74 -13.47 4.00
C GLU A 573 20.31 -12.32 4.84
N LYS A 574 20.40 -12.49 6.16
CA LYS A 574 20.99 -11.50 7.08
C LYS A 574 22.43 -11.14 6.74
N GLN A 575 23.24 -12.13 6.31
CA GLN A 575 24.60 -11.90 5.84
C GLN A 575 24.60 -11.10 4.53
N GLY A 576 23.71 -11.45 3.58
CA GLY A 576 23.55 -10.74 2.32
C GLY A 576 23.21 -9.26 2.51
N ASP A 577 22.24 -8.97 3.38
CA ASP A 577 21.82 -7.59 3.70
C ASP A 577 22.96 -6.77 4.34
N LEU A 578 23.71 -7.40 5.25
CA LEU A 578 24.86 -6.77 5.88
C LEU A 578 25.97 -6.48 4.86
N GLN A 579 26.27 -7.43 3.98
CA GLN A 579 27.24 -7.25 2.90
C GLN A 579 26.82 -6.15 1.94
N ALA A 580 25.55 -6.11 1.55
CA ALA A 580 25.00 -5.05 0.71
C ALA A 580 25.18 -3.67 1.35
N SER A 581 24.85 -3.54 2.64
CA SER A 581 25.01 -2.28 3.39
C SER A 581 26.48 -1.83 3.46
N LEU A 582 27.40 -2.75 3.81
CA LEU A 582 28.83 -2.45 3.90
C LEU A 582 29.44 -2.09 2.53
N CYS A 583 29.04 -2.78 1.47
CA CYS A 583 29.43 -2.45 0.10
C CYS A 583 28.94 -1.06 -0.32
N GLY A 584 27.71 -0.68 0.05
CA GLY A 584 27.18 0.67 -0.14
C GLY A 584 28.04 1.74 0.54
N VAL A 585 28.45 1.50 1.79
CA VAL A 585 29.35 2.41 2.52
C VAL A 585 30.73 2.50 1.86
N LEU A 586 31.31 1.38 1.43
CA LEU A 586 32.58 1.40 0.71
C LEU A 586 32.48 2.18 -0.60
N GLN A 587 31.41 2.00 -1.36
CA GLN A 587 31.18 2.74 -2.59
C GLN A 587 31.15 4.25 -2.34
N VAL A 588 30.40 4.71 -1.34
CA VAL A 588 30.31 6.14 -1.00
C VAL A 588 31.67 6.70 -0.54
N LEU A 589 32.41 5.96 0.29
CA LEU A 589 33.74 6.35 0.73
C LEU A 589 34.71 6.48 -0.46
N ILE A 590 34.71 5.50 -1.37
CA ILE A 590 35.56 5.51 -2.58
C ILE A 590 35.21 6.70 -3.47
N GLN A 591 33.93 6.93 -3.74
CA GLN A 591 33.46 8.04 -4.57
C GLN A 591 33.85 9.39 -3.95
N LYS A 592 33.58 9.58 -2.65
CA LYS A 592 33.87 10.83 -1.96
C LYS A 592 35.38 11.10 -1.91
N LEU A 593 36.19 10.12 -1.50
CA LEU A 593 37.66 10.29 -1.44
C LEU A 593 38.31 10.40 -2.82
N SER A 594 37.67 9.92 -3.89
CA SER A 594 38.18 10.05 -5.27
C SER A 594 37.77 11.37 -5.94
N SER A 595 36.85 12.13 -5.35
CA SER A 595 36.32 13.37 -5.94
C SER A 595 37.33 14.53 -5.98
N ALA A 596 38.36 14.52 -5.13
CA ALA A 596 39.42 15.53 -5.10
C ALA A 596 40.81 14.92 -5.31
N ASP A 597 41.68 15.62 -6.06
CA ASP A 597 43.04 15.13 -6.37
C ASP A 597 43.91 14.93 -5.12
N GLU A 598 43.67 15.70 -4.06
CA GLU A 598 44.41 15.64 -2.79
C GLU A 598 44.12 14.35 -2.01
N THR A 599 42.93 13.77 -2.17
CA THR A 599 42.48 12.58 -1.42
C THR A 599 42.57 11.29 -2.23
N LYS A 600 42.69 11.37 -3.57
CA LYS A 600 42.91 10.20 -4.45
C LYS A 600 44.05 9.26 -4.00
N PRO A 601 45.21 9.74 -3.51
CA PRO A 601 46.27 8.86 -3.04
C PRO A 601 45.86 7.93 -1.89
N ILE A 602 44.88 8.33 -1.07
CA ILE A 602 44.37 7.52 0.05
C ILE A 602 43.73 6.23 -0.49
N ILE A 603 42.93 6.32 -1.56
CA ILE A 603 42.31 5.15 -2.19
C ILE A 603 43.36 4.28 -2.88
N LEU A 604 44.33 4.88 -3.56
CA LEU A 604 45.40 4.13 -4.23
C LEU A 604 46.23 3.28 -3.25
N GLN A 605 46.41 3.73 -1.99
CA GLN A 605 47.14 2.99 -0.97
C GLN A 605 46.41 1.73 -0.48
N VAL A 606 45.09 1.69 -0.59
CA VAL A 606 44.27 0.55 -0.14
C VAL A 606 43.60 -0.19 -1.31
N ALA A 607 43.91 0.18 -2.55
CA ALA A 607 43.28 -0.38 -3.75
C ALA A 607 43.44 -1.90 -3.82
N ASP A 608 44.64 -2.43 -3.54
CA ASP A 608 44.88 -3.87 -3.54
C ASP A 608 44.04 -4.60 -2.48
N GLN A 609 43.84 -3.99 -1.31
CA GLN A 609 43.01 -4.57 -0.25
C GLN A 609 41.52 -4.53 -0.61
N ILE A 610 41.05 -3.47 -1.25
CA ILE A 610 39.68 -3.38 -1.77
C ILE A 610 39.45 -4.46 -2.83
N MET A 611 40.39 -4.63 -3.77
CA MET A 611 40.33 -5.64 -4.83
C MET A 611 40.39 -7.08 -4.31
N LEU A 612 40.87 -7.33 -3.09
CA LEU A 612 40.84 -8.66 -2.47
C LEU A 612 39.50 -9.00 -1.80
N LEU A 613 38.68 -7.99 -1.48
CA LEU A 613 37.37 -8.17 -0.85
C LEU A 613 36.25 -8.46 -1.86
N PHE A 614 36.48 -8.15 -3.13
CA PHE A 614 35.57 -8.39 -4.26
C PHE A 614 36.16 -9.44 -5.20
#